data_AF-A0A914E5L8-F1
#
_entry.id   AF-A0A914E5L8-F1
#
_cell.length_a   1.000
_cell.length_b   1.000
_cell.length_c   1.000
_cell.angle_alpha   90.00
_cell.angle_beta   90.00
_cell.angle_gamma   90.00
#
_symmetry.space_group_name_H-M   'P 1'
#
loop_
_entity.id
_entity.type
_entity.pdbx_description
1 polymer ?
#
loop_
_entity_poly.entity_id
_entity_poly.type
_entity_poly.pdbx_seq_one_letter_code
_entity_poly.pdbx_strand_id
1 'polypeptide(L)'
;MLWCYGVLLLLFLEPLVGGQLVFDNQIEGSPEISCGHGQINFKVKTTKGTPSSIYVKGNSDNKDCVIRDSENASIPLNTCNMRRKREVNPAGIGYAMTIIVQLHPLFVTKVDRAYNVHCFYMEAHKNIDTELFVR
;
A
#
# COMPACT_ATOMS: atom_id res chain seq x y z
N MET A 1 42.22 -10.34 51.40
CA MET A 1 40.79 -9.95 51.48
C MET A 1 40.43 -8.67 50.71
N LEU A 2 41.31 -8.14 49.84
CA LEU A 2 41.00 -6.94 49.01
C LEU A 2 40.58 -7.27 47.56
N TRP A 3 40.65 -8.54 47.15
CA TRP A 3 40.38 -9.00 45.79
C TRP A 3 38.90 -9.39 45.55
N CYS A 4 38.02 -9.29 46.55
CA CYS A 4 36.57 -9.49 46.34
C CYS A 4 35.84 -8.19 45.98
N TYR A 5 36.33 -7.03 46.41
CA TYR A 5 35.67 -5.75 46.16
C TYR A 5 35.81 -5.27 44.70
N GLY A 6 36.89 -5.65 44.01
CA GLY A 6 37.12 -5.27 42.61
C GLY A 6 36.18 -5.95 41.61
N VAL A 7 35.71 -7.17 41.91
CA VAL A 7 34.78 -7.92 41.04
C VAL A 7 33.33 -7.48 41.26
N LEU A 8 32.97 -7.09 42.49
CA LEU A 8 31.63 -6.60 42.81
C LEU A 8 31.31 -5.25 42.14
N LEU A 9 32.32 -4.42 41.87
CA LEU A 9 32.15 -3.10 41.25
C LEU A 9 31.99 -3.14 39.71
N LEU A 10 32.36 -4.25 39.07
CA LEU A 10 32.25 -4.44 37.61
C LEU A 10 30.91 -5.03 37.16
N LEU A 11 30.03 -5.45 38.09
CA LEU A 11 28.73 -6.06 37.77
C LEU A 11 27.55 -5.06 37.74
N PHE A 12 27.78 -3.76 37.98
CA PHE A 12 26.72 -2.74 38.05
C PHE A 12 26.66 -1.77 36.87
N LEU A 13 27.42 -2.00 35.81
CA LEU A 13 27.44 -1.15 34.62
C LEU A 13 27.00 -1.91 33.36
N GLU A 14 25.86 -2.58 33.42
CA GLU A 14 25.07 -2.83 32.22
C GLU A 14 24.05 -1.69 32.06
N PRO A 15 24.22 -0.81 31.07
CA PRO A 15 23.16 0.14 30.75
C PRO A 15 22.01 -0.65 30.12
N LEU A 16 20.94 -0.85 30.88
CA LEU A 16 19.62 -1.24 30.36
C LEU A 16 19.04 -0.08 29.54
N VAL A 17 19.60 0.20 28.37
CA VAL A 17 18.94 1.04 27.36
C VAL A 17 18.07 0.14 26.49
N GLY A 18 17.01 -0.39 27.09
CA GLY A 18 15.90 -0.98 26.37
C GLY A 18 14.96 0.12 25.89
N GLY A 19 15.40 0.92 24.91
CA GLY A 19 14.51 1.87 24.25
C GLY A 19 13.43 1.10 23.49
N GLN A 20 12.21 1.02 24.03
CA GLN A 20 11.07 0.59 23.23
C GLN A 20 10.94 1.57 22.05
N LEU A 21 11.18 1.07 20.85
CA LEU A 21 10.83 1.77 19.62
C LEU A 21 9.30 1.85 19.54
N VAL A 22 8.73 2.93 20.08
CA VAL A 22 7.30 3.20 20.00
C VAL A 22 7.01 3.80 18.64
N PHE A 23 6.59 2.96 17.69
CA PHE A 23 6.03 3.39 16.42
C PHE A 23 4.55 3.75 16.64
N ASP A 24 4.29 5.03 16.88
CA ASP A 24 2.92 5.56 17.07
C ASP A 24 2.30 6.11 15.77
N ASN A 25 2.75 5.60 14.62
CA ASN A 25 2.11 5.90 13.36
C ASN A 25 0.94 4.93 13.13
N GLN A 26 -0.21 5.45 12.72
CA GLN A 26 -1.41 4.68 12.44
C GLN A 26 -2.07 5.22 11.17
N ILE A 27 -2.81 4.36 10.46
CA ILE A 27 -3.57 4.78 9.28
C ILE A 27 -4.88 5.44 9.72
N GLU A 28 -5.12 6.65 9.22
CA GLU A 28 -6.31 7.45 9.52
C GLU A 28 -7.40 7.19 8.48
N GLY A 29 -8.55 6.71 8.95
CA GLY A 29 -9.74 6.54 8.13
C GLY A 29 -9.56 5.58 6.95
N SER A 30 -10.36 5.80 5.91
CA SER A 30 -10.29 5.04 4.65
C SER A 30 -9.43 5.76 3.63
N PRO A 31 -8.68 5.03 2.79
CA PRO A 31 -7.91 5.62 1.71
C PRO A 31 -8.82 6.23 0.63
N GLU A 32 -8.30 7.22 -0.07
CA GLU A 32 -8.92 7.81 -1.25
C GLU A 32 -8.47 7.02 -2.50
N ILE A 33 -9.43 6.56 -3.30
CA ILE A 33 -9.20 5.73 -4.48
C ILE A 33 -9.72 6.46 -5.71
N SER A 34 -8.88 6.63 -6.71
CA SER A 34 -9.24 7.23 -7.99
C SER A 34 -8.85 6.30 -9.15
N CYS A 35 -9.87 5.82 -9.86
CA CYS A 35 -9.72 4.90 -11.00
C CYS A 35 -9.52 5.73 -12.29
N GLY A 36 -8.27 6.03 -12.64
CA GLY A 36 -7.92 6.80 -13.83
C GLY A 36 -7.85 5.96 -15.11
N HIS A 37 -7.60 6.60 -16.25
CA HIS A 37 -7.31 5.92 -17.50
C HIS A 37 -5.87 5.35 -17.47
N GLY A 38 -5.74 4.04 -17.34
CA GLY A 38 -4.44 3.34 -17.39
C GLY A 38 -3.76 3.11 -16.03
N GLN A 39 -4.23 3.73 -14.95
CA GLN A 39 -3.70 3.52 -13.60
C GLN A 39 -4.75 3.74 -12.51
N ILE A 40 -4.55 3.11 -11.36
CA ILE A 40 -5.33 3.28 -10.15
C ILE A 40 -4.48 4.05 -9.14
N ASN A 41 -4.98 5.21 -8.72
CA ASN A 41 -4.34 6.01 -7.69
C ASN A 41 -4.95 5.66 -6.34
N PHE A 42 -4.08 5.35 -5.39
CA PHE A 42 -4.40 5.04 -4.01
C PHE A 42 -3.69 6.03 -3.11
N LYS A 43 -4.44 6.70 -2.24
CA LYS A 43 -3.90 7.67 -1.31
C LYS A 43 -4.33 7.33 0.10
N VAL A 44 -3.37 7.22 1.00
CA VAL A 44 -3.59 6.94 2.42
C VAL A 44 -3.21 8.15 3.26
N LYS A 45 -3.88 8.33 4.39
CA LYS A 45 -3.49 9.31 5.42
C LYS A 45 -3.04 8.56 6.65
N THR A 46 -2.03 9.10 7.31
CA THR A 46 -1.37 8.51 8.47
C THR A 46 -1.25 9.57 9.55
N THR A 47 -1.32 9.16 10.82
CA THR A 47 -1.24 10.08 11.97
C THR A 47 0.10 10.80 12.01
N LYS A 48 1.18 10.13 11.59
CA LYS A 48 2.54 10.67 11.68
C LYS A 48 3.47 10.14 10.59
N GLY A 49 3.84 11.01 9.66
CA GLY A 49 4.80 10.67 8.60
C GLY A 49 4.24 9.66 7.60
N THR A 50 5.02 9.33 6.59
CA THR A 50 4.57 8.47 5.49
C THR A 50 4.68 6.98 5.85
N PRO A 51 3.86 6.11 5.24
CA PRO A 51 4.05 4.67 5.35
C PRO A 51 5.39 4.27 4.72
N SER A 52 6.08 3.30 5.31
CA SER A 52 7.35 2.82 4.75
C SER A 52 7.17 2.20 3.37
N SER A 53 6.08 1.45 3.15
CA SER A 53 5.78 0.95 1.81
C SER A 53 4.29 0.72 1.56
N ILE A 54 3.90 0.91 0.30
CA ILE A 54 2.60 0.57 -0.26
C ILE A 54 2.84 -0.37 -1.44
N TYR A 55 2.21 -1.54 -1.43
CA TYR A 55 2.41 -2.55 -2.48
C TYR A 55 1.19 -3.44 -2.69
N VAL A 56 1.10 -4.08 -3.86
CA VAL A 56 0.04 -5.05 -4.15
C VAL A 56 0.40 -6.40 -3.53
N LYS A 57 -0.57 -7.04 -2.84
CA LYS A 57 -0.42 -8.36 -2.22
C LYS A 57 0.26 -9.35 -3.17
N GLY A 58 1.30 -10.02 -2.69
CA GLY A 58 2.10 -10.97 -3.48
C GLY A 58 3.20 -10.32 -4.34
N ASN A 59 3.41 -9.01 -4.23
CA ASN A 59 4.45 -8.27 -4.97
C ASN A 59 5.37 -7.46 -4.04
N SER A 60 5.54 -7.86 -2.77
CA SER A 60 6.41 -7.18 -1.80
C SER A 60 7.90 -7.12 -2.24
N ASP A 61 8.33 -8.09 -3.04
CA ASP A 61 9.72 -8.21 -3.50
C ASP A 61 9.94 -7.57 -4.87
N ASN A 62 8.85 -7.20 -5.57
CA ASN A 62 8.90 -6.56 -6.87
C ASN A 62 9.03 -5.04 -6.71
N LYS A 63 10.23 -4.51 -6.96
CA LYS A 63 10.54 -3.09 -6.82
C LYS A 63 9.66 -2.17 -7.68
N ASP A 64 9.15 -2.65 -8.81
CA ASP A 64 8.27 -1.87 -9.68
C ASP A 64 6.84 -1.76 -9.14
N CYS A 65 6.49 -2.60 -8.15
CA CYS A 65 5.18 -2.69 -7.52
C CYS A 65 5.17 -2.25 -6.06
N VAL A 66 6.30 -1.74 -5.56
CA VAL A 66 6.48 -1.28 -4.19
C VAL A 66 6.82 0.21 -4.22
N ILE A 67 5.91 1.02 -3.71
CA ILE A 67 6.13 2.44 -3.52
C ILE A 67 6.61 2.62 -2.09
N ARG A 68 7.77 3.26 -1.89
CA ARG A 68 8.34 3.49 -0.56
C ARG A 68 8.15 4.93 -0.10
N ASP A 69 8.01 5.10 1.21
CA ASP A 69 8.01 6.38 1.92
C ASP A 69 7.05 7.44 1.35
N SER A 70 5.90 6.99 0.81
CA SER A 70 4.92 7.84 0.14
C SER A 70 3.51 7.52 0.59
N GLU A 71 2.68 8.55 0.77
CA GLU A 71 1.23 8.43 1.01
C GLU A 71 0.44 8.13 -0.26
N ASN A 72 1.02 8.39 -1.43
CA ASN A 72 0.40 8.19 -2.73
C ASN A 72 1.05 7.02 -3.45
N ALA A 73 0.23 6.12 -3.97
CA ALA A 73 0.65 5.01 -4.82
C ALA A 73 -0.15 5.04 -6.14
N SER A 74 0.56 5.06 -7.26
CA SER A 74 -0.02 4.93 -8.59
C SER A 74 0.31 3.55 -9.13
N ILE A 75 -0.70 2.70 -9.26
CA ILE A 75 -0.55 1.33 -9.75
C ILE A 75 -1.05 1.28 -11.20
N PRO A 76 -0.18 1.04 -12.19
CA PRO A 76 -0.60 0.86 -13.57
C PRO A 76 -1.58 -0.30 -13.72
N LEU A 77 -2.55 -0.18 -14.62
CA LEU A 77 -3.46 -1.28 -14.93
C LEU A 77 -2.69 -2.45 -15.57
N ASN A 78 -3.18 -3.67 -15.33
CA ASN A 78 -2.58 -4.92 -15.83
C ASN A 78 -1.16 -5.23 -15.32
N THR A 79 -0.67 -4.54 -14.29
CA THR A 79 0.61 -4.88 -13.63
C THR A 79 0.38 -5.43 -12.22
N CYS A 80 1.46 -5.80 -11.52
CA CYS A 80 1.45 -6.15 -10.10
C CYS A 80 0.43 -7.23 -9.69
N ASN A 81 0.20 -8.23 -10.55
CA ASN A 81 -0.77 -9.32 -10.34
C ASN A 81 -2.21 -8.85 -10.04
N MET A 82 -2.60 -7.71 -10.61
CA MET A 82 -3.97 -7.23 -10.58
C MET A 82 -4.92 -8.21 -11.28
N ARG A 83 -6.03 -8.56 -10.63
CA ARG A 83 -7.03 -9.46 -11.19
C ARG A 83 -7.93 -8.68 -12.14
N ARG A 84 -7.93 -9.05 -13.42
CA ARG A 84 -8.82 -8.49 -14.44
C ARG A 84 -9.95 -9.46 -14.75
N LYS A 85 -11.19 -8.98 -14.71
CA LYS A 85 -12.39 -9.75 -15.07
C LYS A 85 -13.23 -8.94 -16.05
N ARG A 86 -13.64 -9.55 -17.15
CA ARG A 86 -14.62 -8.95 -18.07
C ARG A 86 -16.01 -9.28 -17.54
N GLU A 87 -16.85 -8.26 -17.41
CA GLU A 87 -18.25 -8.40 -17.02
C GLU A 87 -19.14 -8.13 -18.24
N VAL A 88 -20.19 -8.93 -18.40
CA VAL A 88 -21.08 -8.87 -19.57
C VAL A 88 -22.30 -7.98 -19.29
N ASN A 89 -22.68 -7.84 -18.02
CA ASN A 89 -23.85 -7.06 -17.62
C ASN A 89 -23.62 -6.36 -16.27
N PRO A 90 -23.37 -5.04 -16.25
CA PRO A 90 -23.15 -4.17 -17.40
C PRO A 90 -21.85 -4.54 -18.16
N ALA A 91 -21.80 -4.26 -19.45
CA ALA A 91 -20.61 -4.53 -20.27
C ALA A 91 -19.43 -3.67 -19.79
N GLY A 92 -18.34 -4.32 -19.41
CA GLY A 92 -17.17 -3.62 -18.87
C GLY A 92 -16.06 -4.54 -18.41
N ILE A 93 -15.07 -3.93 -17.77
CA ILE A 93 -13.89 -4.62 -17.23
C ILE A 93 -13.71 -4.20 -15.78
N GLY A 94 -13.77 -5.17 -14.87
CA GLY A 94 -13.42 -5.03 -13.47
C GLY A 94 -11.93 -5.32 -13.24
N TYR A 95 -11.28 -4.45 -12.48
CA TYR A 95 -9.94 -4.66 -11.95
C TYR A 95 -10.01 -4.73 -10.42
N ALA A 96 -9.48 -5.81 -9.86
CA ALA A 96 -9.45 -6.06 -8.43
C ALA A 96 -8.02 -6.32 -7.96
N MET A 97 -7.63 -5.68 -6.86
CA MET A 97 -6.33 -5.92 -6.22
C MET A 97 -6.42 -5.73 -4.71
N THR A 98 -5.49 -6.32 -3.98
CA THR A 98 -5.35 -6.04 -2.54
C THR A 98 -4.10 -5.22 -2.32
N ILE A 99 -4.25 -3.98 -1.87
CA ILE A 99 -3.14 -3.08 -1.54
C ILE A 99 -2.80 -3.24 -0.06
N ILE A 100 -1.53 -3.46 0.25
CA ILE A 100 -0.99 -3.51 1.60
C ILE A 100 -0.28 -2.18 1.88
N VAL A 101 -0.64 -1.55 2.99
CA VAL A 101 0.03 -0.36 3.53
C VAL A 101 0.81 -0.79 4.77
N GLN A 102 2.12 -0.71 4.67
CA GLN A 102 3.06 -1.14 5.71
C GLN A 102 3.76 0.09 6.30
N LEU A 103 3.57 0.32 7.60
CA LEU A 103 4.13 1.45 8.32
C LEU A 103 5.57 1.18 8.78
N HIS A 104 5.87 -0.05 9.17
CA HIS A 104 7.19 -0.42 9.67
C HIS A 104 8.15 -0.87 8.55
N PRO A 105 9.42 -0.43 8.53
CA PRO A 105 10.31 -0.64 7.38
C PRO A 105 10.80 -2.07 7.17
N LEU A 106 10.76 -2.91 8.20
CA LEU A 106 11.38 -4.25 8.16
C LEU A 106 10.38 -5.39 8.03
N PHE A 107 9.16 -5.24 8.53
CA PHE A 107 8.18 -6.32 8.60
C PHE A 107 6.77 -5.78 8.80
N VAL A 108 5.77 -6.63 8.50
CA VAL A 108 4.37 -6.31 8.68
C VAL A 108 4.00 -6.34 10.18
N THR A 109 3.29 -5.32 10.64
CA THR A 109 2.91 -5.12 12.04
C THR A 109 1.40 -5.07 12.22
N LYS A 110 0.94 -5.00 13.48
CA LYS A 110 -0.47 -4.94 13.85
C LYS A 110 -1.20 -3.69 13.30
N VAL A 111 -0.48 -2.60 13.08
CA VAL A 111 -1.06 -1.32 12.63
C VAL A 111 -1.15 -1.22 11.11
N ASP A 112 -0.55 -2.16 10.39
CA ASP A 112 -0.61 -2.24 8.93
C ASP A 112 -2.00 -2.69 8.45
N ARG A 113 -2.36 -2.31 7.23
CA ARG A 113 -3.71 -2.56 6.68
C ARG A 113 -3.65 -3.11 5.27
N ALA A 114 -4.64 -3.94 4.96
CA ALA A 114 -4.88 -4.49 3.64
C ALA A 114 -6.23 -3.99 3.12
N TYR A 115 -6.24 -3.38 1.94
CA TYR A 115 -7.44 -2.84 1.30
C TYR A 115 -7.73 -3.61 0.02
N ASN A 116 -8.93 -4.18 -0.08
CA ASN A 116 -9.40 -4.81 -1.31
C ASN A 116 -10.03 -3.73 -2.20
N VAL A 117 -9.29 -3.29 -3.21
CA VAL A 117 -9.67 -2.22 -4.13
C VAL A 117 -10.27 -2.83 -5.40
N HIS A 118 -11.42 -2.31 -5.81
CA HIS A 118 -12.13 -2.73 -7.00
C HIS A 118 -12.53 -1.52 -7.85
N CYS A 119 -12.04 -1.44 -9.09
CA CYS A 119 -12.39 -0.43 -10.07
C CYS A 119 -13.13 -1.12 -11.23
N PHE A 120 -14.26 -0.55 -11.67
CA PHE A 120 -15.00 -1.06 -12.82
C PHE A 120 -15.04 -0.01 -13.93
N TYR A 121 -14.62 -0.41 -15.13
CA TYR A 121 -14.59 0.44 -16.33
C TYR A 121 -15.66 -0.03 -17.30
N MET A 122 -16.66 0.81 -17.55
CA MET A 122 -17.74 0.51 -18.48
C MET A 122 -17.29 0.66 -19.93
N GLU A 123 -17.73 -0.24 -20.81
CA GLU A 123 -17.54 -0.07 -22.25
C GLU A 123 -18.46 1.08 -22.74
N ALA A 124 -17.89 2.05 -23.46
CA ALA A 124 -18.66 3.14 -24.04
C ALA A 124 -19.36 2.66 -25.33
N HIS A 125 -20.69 2.74 -25.37
CA HIS A 125 -21.46 2.52 -26.60
C HIS A 125 -21.33 3.76 -27.50
N LYS A 126 -20.46 3.69 -28.52
CA LYS A 126 -20.37 4.74 -29.54
C LYS A 126 -21.36 4.43 -30.66
N ASN A 127 -22.56 4.99 -30.58
CA ASN A 127 -23.48 5.02 -31.72
C ASN A 127 -22.94 6.04 -32.72
N ILE A 128 -22.32 5.58 -33.80
CA ILE A 128 -21.92 6.46 -34.90
C ILE A 128 -23.16 6.65 -35.77
N ASP A 129 -23.88 7.74 -35.55
CA ASP A 129 -24.98 8.13 -36.43
C ASP A 129 -24.37 8.79 -37.66
N THR A 130 -24.15 8.00 -38.72
CA THR A 130 -23.68 8.53 -40.00
C THR A 130 -24.88 9.12 -40.73
N GLU A 131 -25.09 10.44 -40.65
CA GLU A 131 -25.97 11.15 -41.57
C GLU A 131 -25.37 11.08 -42.99
N LEU A 132 -25.85 10.13 -43.78
CA LEU A 132 -25.60 10.07 -45.21
C LEU A 132 -26.44 11.15 -45.90
N PHE A 133 -25.84 12.32 -46.13
CA PHE A 133 -26.37 13.30 -47.08
C PHE A 133 -26.09 12.81 -48.51
N VAL A 134 -27.10 12.23 -49.15
CA VAL A 134 -27.08 11.96 -50.59
C VAL A 134 -27.47 13.27 -51.30
N ARG A 135 -26.59 13.77 -52.16
CA ARG A 135 -26.78 14.98 -52.97
C ARG A 135 -27.45 14.67 -54.31
#